data_AF-A0A2M8DA09-F1
#
_entry.id   AF-A0A2M8DA09-F1
#
_cell.length_a   1.000
_cell.length_b   1.000
_cell.length_c   1.000
_cell.angle_alpha   90.00
_cell.angle_beta   90.00
_cell.angle_gamma   90.00
#
_symmetry.space_group_name_H-M   'P 1'
#
loop_
_entity.id
_entity.type
_entity.pdbx_description
1 polymer ?
#
loop_
_entity_poly.entity_id
_entity_poly.type
_entity_poly.pdbx_seq_one_letter_code
_entity_poly.pdbx_strand_id
1 'polypeptide(L)'
;MKKFLGMAAVFLCATFTFSVRAGVDCTECHGEDGEPAIHISVFQNSVHGDLSCTDCHIGADKDMDNHPDNLKKPSCSDCHEDVVESKQHSVHKDLS
;
A
#
# COMPACT_ATOMS: atom_id res chain seq x y z
N MET A 1 36.41 -27.61 41.51
CA MET A 1 37.23 -26.38 41.40
C MET A 1 38.11 -26.45 40.16
N LYS A 2 37.71 -25.79 39.07
CA LYS A 2 38.54 -25.16 38.02
C LYS A 2 37.68 -24.88 36.77
N LYS A 3 37.29 -23.60 36.64
CA LYS A 3 37.24 -22.79 35.40
C LYS A 3 36.16 -23.20 34.40
N PHE A 4 34.94 -22.66 34.47
CA PHE A 4 34.53 -21.39 33.83
C PHE A 4 35.23 -21.13 32.48
N LEU A 5 34.93 -21.92 31.45
CA LEU A 5 35.23 -21.53 30.08
C LEU A 5 34.37 -22.34 29.10
N GLY A 6 33.32 -21.72 28.56
CA GLY A 6 32.45 -22.39 27.58
C GLY A 6 31.12 -21.69 27.31
N MET A 7 31.04 -20.35 27.45
CA MET A 7 29.85 -19.55 27.13
C MET A 7 30.13 -18.58 25.97
N ALA A 8 31.03 -18.93 25.04
CA ALA A 8 31.51 -18.01 23.99
C ALA A 8 31.28 -18.50 22.55
N ALA A 9 30.32 -19.41 22.32
CA ALA A 9 30.04 -19.93 20.97
C ALA A 9 28.61 -19.62 20.45
N VAL A 10 27.82 -18.82 21.16
CA VAL A 10 26.43 -18.47 20.76
C VAL A 10 26.32 -17.05 20.17
N PHE A 11 27.41 -16.27 20.16
CA PHE A 11 27.35 -14.82 19.94
C PHE A 11 27.87 -14.30 18.58
N LEU A 12 27.94 -15.14 17.53
CA LEU A 12 28.55 -14.73 16.25
C LEU A 12 27.69 -14.88 14.99
N CYS A 13 26.35 -14.92 15.11
CA CYS A 13 25.46 -14.96 13.92
C CYS A 13 24.21 -14.07 14.00
N ALA A 14 24.18 -13.08 14.90
CA ALA A 14 23.00 -12.22 15.09
C ALA A 14 23.16 -10.78 14.56
N THR A 15 24.12 -10.51 13.67
CA THR A 15 24.33 -9.16 13.10
C THR A 15 24.02 -9.08 11.61
N PHE A 16 23.33 -10.05 11.01
CA PHE A 16 22.72 -9.81 9.70
C PHE A 16 21.48 -8.93 9.92
N THR A 17 21.70 -7.62 9.99
CA THR A 17 20.63 -6.63 9.87
C THR A 17 20.05 -6.80 8.48
N PHE A 18 19.03 -7.64 8.38
CA PHE A 18 18.21 -7.77 7.20
C PHE A 18 17.44 -6.45 7.05
N SER A 19 18.02 -5.48 6.36
CA SER A 19 17.30 -4.27 5.96
C SER A 19 16.25 -4.71 4.93
N VAL A 20 15.04 -5.01 5.40
CA VAL A 20 13.86 -4.92 4.55
C VAL A 20 13.83 -3.49 4.04
N ARG A 21 14.05 -3.29 2.74
CA ARG A 21 13.64 -2.05 2.09
C ARG A 21 12.11 -2.05 2.23
N ALA A 22 11.59 -1.23 3.15
CA ALA A 22 10.19 -0.89 3.10
C ALA A 22 9.95 -0.35 1.69
N GLY A 23 8.94 -0.89 0.98
CA GLY A 23 8.57 -0.38 -0.33
C GLY A 23 8.33 1.13 -0.27
N VAL A 24 8.38 1.79 -1.42
CA VAL A 24 8.09 3.22 -1.55
C VAL A 24 6.68 3.47 -1.00
N ASP A 25 6.59 4.37 -0.03
CA ASP A 25 5.30 4.85 0.45
C ASP A 25 4.74 5.81 -0.61
N CYS A 26 3.57 5.48 -1.17
CA CYS A 26 2.92 6.27 -2.21
C CYS A 26 2.73 7.75 -1.78
N THR A 27 2.59 7.99 -0.47
CA THR A 27 2.36 9.32 0.08
C THR A 27 3.60 10.21 0.10
N GLU A 28 4.79 9.67 -0.14
CA GLU A 28 6.00 10.49 -0.32
C GLU A 28 5.87 11.41 -1.56
N CYS A 29 5.22 10.93 -2.62
CA CYS A 29 4.99 11.69 -3.86
C CYS A 29 3.53 12.14 -4.04
N HIS A 30 2.57 11.41 -3.49
CA HIS A 30 1.14 11.73 -3.60
C HIS A 30 0.53 12.35 -2.33
N GLY A 31 1.31 12.67 -1.30
CA GLY A 31 0.82 13.28 -0.05
C GLY A 31 0.12 14.63 -0.23
N GLU A 32 -0.12 15.36 0.87
CA GLU A 32 -0.89 16.62 0.82
C GLU A 32 -0.28 17.68 -0.13
N ASP A 33 1.05 17.70 -0.26
CA ASP A 33 1.79 18.57 -1.16
C ASP A 33 2.29 17.84 -2.44
N GLY A 34 1.81 16.61 -2.65
CA GLY A 34 2.22 15.75 -3.76
C GLY A 34 1.51 16.06 -5.07
N GLU A 35 1.88 15.38 -6.16
CA GLU A 35 1.20 15.52 -7.45
C GLU A 35 0.95 14.19 -8.17
N PRO A 36 -0.33 13.80 -8.40
CA PRO A 36 -1.53 14.40 -7.80
C PRO A 36 -1.53 14.26 -6.27
N ALA A 37 -2.02 15.29 -5.57
CA ALA A 37 -2.20 15.27 -4.12
C ALA A 37 -3.41 14.41 -3.70
N ILE A 38 -3.26 13.68 -2.59
CA ILE A 38 -4.36 13.04 -1.86
C ILE A 38 -4.48 13.61 -0.43
N HIS A 39 -5.72 13.88 -0.03
CA HIS A 39 -6.05 14.18 1.36
C HIS A 39 -6.03 12.89 2.20
N ILE A 40 -4.86 12.53 2.72
CA ILE A 40 -4.64 11.29 3.48
C ILE A 40 -5.62 11.14 4.64
N SER A 41 -5.90 12.24 5.35
CA SER A 41 -6.85 12.25 6.46
C SER A 41 -8.28 11.88 6.02
N VAL A 42 -8.71 12.28 4.82
CA VAL A 42 -10.03 11.93 4.28
C VAL A 42 -10.07 10.44 3.93
N PHE A 43 -9.01 9.92 3.30
CA PHE A 43 -8.93 8.50 2.95
C PHE A 43 -8.93 7.60 4.19
N GLN A 44 -8.11 7.91 5.20
CA GLN A 44 -8.00 7.13 6.44
C GLN A 44 -9.30 7.10 7.25
N ASN A 45 -10.13 8.15 7.16
CA ASN A 45 -11.43 8.20 7.83
C ASN A 45 -12.57 7.58 7.00
N SER A 46 -12.29 7.07 5.80
CA SER A 46 -13.29 6.40 4.97
C SER A 46 -13.47 4.93 5.37
N VAL A 47 -14.50 4.28 4.82
CA VAL A 47 -14.72 2.82 4.99
C VAL A 47 -13.59 1.96 4.39
N HIS A 48 -12.73 2.55 3.56
CA HIS A 48 -11.59 1.90 2.95
C HIS A 48 -10.25 2.31 3.57
N GLY A 49 -10.24 3.03 4.71
CA GLY A 49 -9.02 3.56 5.32
C GLY A 49 -7.97 2.50 5.71
N ASP A 50 -8.39 1.25 5.85
CA ASP A 50 -7.53 0.11 6.14
C ASP A 50 -6.96 -0.58 4.88
N LEU A 51 -7.38 -0.16 3.68
CA LEU A 51 -6.84 -0.67 2.41
C LEU A 51 -5.52 0.02 2.06
N SER A 52 -4.66 -0.71 1.35
CA SER A 52 -3.47 -0.15 0.73
C SER A 52 -3.83 0.59 -0.56
N CYS A 53 -3.03 1.59 -0.95
CA CYS A 53 -3.25 2.36 -2.18
C CYS A 53 -3.34 1.46 -3.43
N THR A 54 -2.53 0.42 -3.47
CA THR A 54 -2.44 -0.57 -4.56
C THR A 54 -3.63 -1.53 -4.62
N ASP A 55 -4.45 -1.61 -3.58
CA ASP A 55 -5.65 -2.46 -3.59
C ASP A 55 -6.70 -1.93 -4.59
N CYS A 56 -6.65 -0.62 -4.87
CA CYS A 56 -7.49 0.05 -5.87
C CYS A 56 -6.68 0.46 -7.12
N HIS A 57 -5.45 0.95 -6.93
CA HIS A 57 -4.57 1.38 -8.02
C HIS A 57 -3.72 0.24 -8.57
N ILE A 58 -4.39 -0.73 -9.19
CA ILE A 58 -3.74 -1.91 -9.76
C ILE A 58 -2.72 -1.49 -10.85
N GLY A 59 -1.51 -2.03 -10.75
CA GLY A 59 -0.41 -1.72 -11.67
C GLY A 59 0.55 -0.64 -11.17
N ALA A 60 0.25 0.01 -10.04
CA ALA A 60 1.28 0.65 -9.22
C ALA A 60 1.99 -0.44 -8.42
N ASP A 61 3.31 -0.56 -8.56
CA ASP A 61 4.12 -1.43 -7.71
C ASP A 61 4.81 -0.56 -6.65
N LYS A 62 4.65 -0.95 -5.39
CA LYS A 62 5.33 -0.35 -4.23
C LYS A 62 6.87 -0.45 -4.31
N ASP A 63 7.40 -1.30 -5.20
CA ASP A 63 8.82 -1.49 -5.41
C ASP A 63 9.34 -0.65 -6.61
N MET A 64 8.49 0.18 -7.23
CA MET A 64 8.85 1.06 -8.34
C MET A 64 8.91 2.53 -7.89
N ASP A 65 10.12 3.12 -7.90
CA ASP A 65 10.34 4.55 -7.66
C ASP A 65 9.63 5.46 -8.70
N ASN A 66 9.18 4.89 -9.83
CA ASN A 66 8.36 5.55 -10.84
C ASN A 66 7.36 4.54 -11.44
N HIS A 67 6.07 4.86 -11.42
CA HIS A 67 5.02 4.12 -12.12
C HIS A 67 4.51 4.93 -13.33
N PRO A 68 3.88 4.28 -14.33
CA PRO A 68 3.34 5.00 -15.49
C PRO A 68 2.35 6.10 -15.09
N ASP A 69 2.43 7.27 -15.73
CA ASP A 69 1.57 8.43 -15.42
C ASP A 69 0.07 8.15 -15.61
N ASN A 70 -0.27 7.18 -16.46
CA ASN A 70 -1.64 6.85 -16.84
C ASN A 70 -2.04 5.46 -16.33
N LEU A 71 -1.93 5.24 -15.03
CA LEU A 71 -2.49 4.05 -14.40
C LEU A 71 -3.99 3.95 -14.73
N LYS A 72 -4.46 2.70 -14.88
CA LYS A 72 -5.89 2.45 -15.03
C LYS A 72 -6.61 2.98 -13.80
N LYS A 73 -7.74 3.65 -14.02
CA LYS A 73 -8.59 4.10 -12.92
C LYS A 73 -9.03 2.90 -12.07
N PRO A 74 -9.08 3.03 -10.74
CA PRO A 74 -9.66 2.01 -9.87
C PRO A 74 -11.07 1.63 -10.31
N SER A 75 -11.40 0.34 -10.24
CA SER A 75 -12.74 -0.13 -10.55
C SER A 75 -13.42 -0.65 -9.30
N CYS A 76 -14.54 -0.04 -8.92
CA CYS A 76 -15.32 -0.50 -7.77
C CYS A 76 -15.86 -1.93 -7.97
N SER A 77 -16.04 -2.35 -9.23
CA SER A 77 -16.52 -3.70 -9.58
C SER A 77 -15.52 -4.80 -9.25
N ASP A 78 -14.25 -4.46 -8.99
CA ASP A 78 -13.23 -5.44 -8.63
C ASP A 78 -13.56 -6.11 -7.28
N CYS A 79 -14.34 -5.41 -6.42
CA CYS A 79 -14.85 -5.95 -5.15
C CYS A 79 -16.38 -5.87 -5.00
N HIS A 80 -17.05 -4.90 -5.64
CA HIS A 80 -18.48 -4.61 -5.50
C HIS A 80 -19.23 -4.74 -6.83
N GLU A 81 -19.16 -5.92 -7.46
CA GLU A 81 -19.78 -6.19 -8.77
C GLU A 81 -21.29 -5.91 -8.78
N ASP A 82 -22.00 -6.40 -7.77
CA ASP A 82 -23.45 -6.27 -7.59
C ASP A 82 -23.91 -4.81 -7.46
N VAL A 83 -23.20 -4.01 -6.66
CA VAL A 83 -23.49 -2.59 -6.48
C VAL A 83 -23.28 -1.82 -7.78
N VAL A 84 -22.20 -2.12 -8.50
CA VAL A 84 -21.89 -1.47 -9.78
C VAL A 84 -22.92 -1.84 -10.84
N GLU A 85 -23.30 -3.11 -10.95
CA GLU A 85 -24.34 -3.56 -11.88
C GLU A 85 -25.69 -2.88 -11.60
N SER A 86 -26.11 -2.82 -10.34
CA SER A 86 -27.32 -2.12 -9.93
C SER A 86 -27.30 -0.64 -10.34
N LYS A 87 -26.16 0.05 -10.15
CA LYS A 87 -25.99 1.45 -10.59
C LYS A 87 -26.13 1.58 -12.10
N GLN A 88 -25.53 0.70 -12.90
CA GLN A 88 -25.61 0.73 -14.36
C GLN A 88 -27.05 0.60 -14.88
N HIS A 89 -27.93 -0.09 -14.15
CA HIS A 89 -29.34 -0.25 -14.50
C HIS A 89 -30.25 0.81 -13.85
N SER A 90 -29.69 1.79 -13.14
CA SER A 90 -30.43 2.86 -12.48
C SER A 90 -30.45 4.17 -13.28
N VAL A 91 -31.25 5.13 -12.82
CA VAL A 91 -31.21 6.52 -13.32
C VAL A 91 -29.89 7.24 -13.03
N HIS A 92 -29.02 6.64 -12.20
CA HIS A 92 -27.73 7.20 -11.80
C HIS A 92 -26.54 6.60 -12.56
N LYS A 93 -26.75 5.83 -13.63
CA LYS A 93 -25.69 5.14 -14.39
C LYS A 93 -24.53 6.05 -14.83
N ASP A 94 -24.82 7.32 -15.13
CA ASP A 94 -23.86 8.30 -15.65
C ASP A 94 -23.23 9.19 -14.56
N LEU A 95 -23.64 9.05 -13.30
CA LEU A 95 -22.98 9.72 -12.18
C LEU A 95 -21.72 8.94 -11.84
N SER A 96 -20.54 9.55 -11.90
CA SER A 96 -19.28 8.90 -11.50
C SER A 96 -19.21 8.82 -9.99
#